data_AF-A0A0F9GLZ1-F1
#
_entry.id   AF-A0A0F9GLZ1-F1
#
_cell.length_a   1.000
_cell.length_b   1.000
_cell.length_c   1.000
_cell.angle_alpha   90.00
_cell.angle_beta   90.00
_cell.angle_gamma   90.00
#
_symmetry.space_group_name_H-M   'P 1'
#
loop_
_entity.id
_entity.type
_entity.pdbx_description
1 polymer ?
#
loop_
_entity_poly.entity_id
_entity_poly.type
_entity_poly.pdbx_seq_one_letter_code
_entity_poly.pdbx_strand_id
1 'polypeptide(L)' 'MSEEGGLALWKKSEYAKISSQLRAHATMALGQAYRRGDFRKPLEELSDQEVLEARGCGEATLRQLRSVIPAPGGES' A
#
# COMPACT_ATOMS: atom_id res chain seq x y z
N MET A 1 -14.91 -19.10 3.86
CA MET A 1 -13.62 -18.42 3.67
C MET A 1 -13.92 -16.94 3.84
N SER A 2 -13.40 -16.31 4.89
CA SER A 2 -13.74 -14.91 5.19
C SER A 2 -13.13 -14.01 4.11
N GLU A 3 -13.99 -13.53 3.22
CA GLU A 3 -13.71 -12.49 2.23
C GLU A 3 -13.51 -11.14 2.92
N GLU A 4 -12.46 -11.01 3.74
CA GLU A 4 -11.89 -9.67 3.92
C GLU A 4 -11.23 -9.28 2.59
N GLY A 5 -12.06 -8.85 1.63
CA GLY A 5 -11.60 -8.42 0.32
C GLY A 5 -10.52 -7.34 0.46
N GLY A 6 -9.62 -7.22 -0.50
CA GLY A 6 -8.47 -6.31 -0.35
C GLY A 6 -8.84 -4.85 -0.05
N LEU A 7 -10.08 -4.42 -0.35
CA LEU A 7 -10.63 -3.13 0.09
C LEU A 7 -10.84 -3.02 1.62
N ALA A 8 -11.16 -4.11 2.30
CA ALA A 8 -11.21 -4.16 3.76
C ALA A 8 -9.81 -4.04 4.36
N LEU A 9 -8.81 -4.73 3.80
CA LEU A 9 -7.40 -4.58 4.18
C LEU A 9 -6.89 -3.17 3.92
N TRP A 10 -7.26 -2.56 2.79
CA TRP A 10 -6.97 -1.17 2.48
C TRP A 10 -7.56 -0.22 3.53
N LYS A 11 -8.84 -0.38 3.90
CA LYS A 11 -9.50 0.45 4.92
C LYS A 11 -8.99 0.21 6.35
N LYS A 12 -8.55 -1.02 6.66
CA LYS A 12 -7.96 -1.40 7.95
C LYS A 12 -6.51 -0.96 8.10
N SER A 13 -5.75 -0.98 7.00
CA SER A 13 -4.44 -0.33 6.94
C SER A 13 -4.60 1.13 7.34
N GLU A 14 -3.52 1.80 7.74
CA GLU A 14 -3.49 3.23 8.05
C GLU A 14 -3.91 4.16 6.88
N TYR A 15 -4.59 3.66 5.84
CA TYR A 15 -5.19 4.41 4.73
C TYR A 15 -5.88 5.70 5.15
N ALA A 16 -6.71 5.69 6.20
CA ALA A 16 -7.36 6.91 6.67
C ALA A 16 -6.35 7.96 7.12
N LYS A 17 -5.22 7.55 7.71
CA LYS A 17 -4.15 8.43 8.17
C LYS A 17 -3.27 8.93 7.02
N ILE A 18 -2.98 8.06 6.04
CA ILE A 18 -2.03 8.38 4.97
C ILE A 18 -2.68 8.91 3.68
N SER A 19 -3.98 8.69 3.47
CA SER A 19 -4.68 9.12 2.25
C SER A 19 -4.64 10.62 2.03
N SER A 20 -4.53 11.39 3.12
CA SER A 20 -4.36 12.85 3.10
C SER A 20 -2.89 13.28 2.93
N GLN A 21 -1.93 12.38 3.12
CA GLN A 21 -0.48 12.63 3.04
C GLN A 21 0.13 12.11 1.73
N LEU A 22 -0.50 11.10 1.11
CA LEU A 22 -0.13 10.57 -0.19
C LEU A 22 -0.74 11.40 -1.31
N ARG A 23 0.01 11.58 -2.40
CA ARG A 23 -0.54 12.12 -3.64
C ARG A 23 -1.65 11.22 -4.16
N ALA A 24 -2.71 11.83 -4.72
CA ALA A 24 -3.88 11.12 -5.25
C ALA A 24 -3.52 9.96 -6.20
N HIS A 25 -2.49 10.12 -7.03
CA HIS A 25 -2.00 9.06 -7.92
C HIS A 25 -1.49 7.81 -7.17
N ALA A 26 -0.67 8.01 -6.13
CA ALA A 26 -0.15 6.91 -5.31
C ALA A 26 -1.27 6.20 -4.54
N THR A 27 -2.18 6.99 -3.97
CA THR A 27 -3.37 6.48 -3.27
C THR A 27 -4.25 5.62 -4.19
N MET A 28 -4.50 6.08 -5.43
CA MET A 28 -5.27 5.30 -6.41
C MET A 28 -4.55 4.02 -6.82
N ALA A 29 -3.24 4.08 -7.07
CA ALA A 29 -2.44 2.91 -7.45
C ALA A 29 -2.47 1.82 -6.37
N LEU A 30 -2.21 2.20 -5.12
CA LEU A 30 -2.23 1.28 -3.98
C LEU A 30 -3.63 0.69 -3.76
N GLY A 31 -4.67 1.53 -3.77
CA GLY A 31 -6.05 1.06 -3.63
C GLY A 31 -6.48 0.11 -4.75
N GLN A 32 -5.98 0.30 -5.97
CA GLN A 32 -6.25 -0.59 -7.10
C GLN A 32 -5.54 -1.93 -6.96
N ALA A 33 -4.30 -1.95 -6.48
CA ALA A 33 -3.55 -3.16 -6.18
C ALA A 33 -4.22 -4.00 -5.08
N TYR A 34 -4.71 -3.36 -4.01
CA TYR A 34 -5.57 -4.02 -3.01
C TYR A 34 -6.84 -4.60 -3.63
N ARG A 35 -7.54 -3.83 -4.47
CA ARG A 35 -8.77 -4.30 -5.13
C ARG A 35 -8.53 -5.53 -6.02
N ARG A 36 -7.34 -5.64 -6.63
CA ARG A 36 -6.94 -6.78 -7.46
C ARG A 36 -6.46 -7.99 -6.66
N GLY A 37 -6.17 -7.81 -5.37
CA GLY A 37 -5.58 -8.85 -4.53
C GLY A 37 -4.07 -9.00 -4.70
N ASP A 38 -3.41 -8.00 -5.30
CA ASP A 38 -1.94 -7.91 -5.36
C ASP A 38 -1.37 -7.78 -3.94
N PHE A 39 -2.10 -7.08 -3.05
CA PHE A 39 -1.77 -6.95 -1.64
C PHE A 39 -2.70 -7.78 -0.76
N ARG A 40 -2.11 -8.61 0.10
CA ARG A 40 -2.81 -9.51 1.04
C ARG A 40 -2.56 -9.19 2.51
N LYS A 41 -1.85 -8.10 2.77
CA LYS A 41 -1.47 -7.62 4.09
C LYS A 41 -1.52 -6.09 4.13
N PRO A 42 -1.58 -5.46 5.31
CA PRO A 42 -1.62 -4.01 5.43
C PRO A 42 -0.34 -3.33 4.91
N LEU A 43 -0.47 -2.04 4.60
CA LEU A 43 0.58 -1.22 3.97
C LEU A 43 1.89 -1.17 4.76
N GLU A 44 1.79 -1.16 6.09
CA GLU A 44 2.93 -1.18 7.01
C GLU A 44 3.76 -2.47 6.93
N GLU A 45 3.14 -3.57 6.51
CA GLU A 45 3.79 -4.87 6.37
C GLU A 45 4.25 -5.16 4.93
N LEU A 46 3.89 -4.32 3.95
CA LEU A 46 4.35 -4.44 2.57
C LEU A 46 5.85 -4.14 2.49
N SER A 47 6.60 -5.03 1.87
CA SER A 47 8.00 -4.77 1.49
C SER A 47 8.07 -3.87 0.25
N ASP A 48 9.24 -3.26 0.03
CA ASP A 48 9.48 -2.42 -1.15
C ASP A 48 9.29 -3.20 -2.45
N GLN A 49 9.74 -4.46 -2.46
CA GLN A 49 9.62 -5.36 -3.60
C GLN A 49 8.15 -5.65 -3.92
N GLU A 50 7.32 -5.97 -2.92
CA GLU A 50 5.89 -6.23 -3.15
C GLU A 50 5.17 -5.00 -3.72
N VAL A 51 5.55 -3.80 -3.28
CA VAL A 51 5.00 -2.56 -3.83
C VAL A 51 5.44 -2.35 -5.28
N LEU A 52 6.68 -2.70 -5.64
CA LEU A 52 7.18 -2.58 -7.02
C LEU A 52 6.65 -3.66 -7.95
N GLU A 53 6.34 -4.85 -7.43
CA GLU A 53 5.73 -5.94 -8.19
C GLU A 53 4.23 -5.73 -8.43
N ALA A 54 3.57 -4.91 -7.60
CA ALA A 54 2.16 -4.62 -7.74
C ALA A 54 1.84 -3.80 -9.00
N ARG A 55 0.87 -4.27 -9.77
CA ARG A 55 0.56 -3.68 -11.07
C ARG A 55 0.02 -2.25 -10.96
N GLY A 56 0.81 -1.29 -11.42
CA GLY A 56 0.48 0.14 -11.39
C GLY A 56 1.10 0.87 -10.20
N CYS A 57 1.78 0.16 -9.31
CA CYS A 57 2.69 0.73 -8.34
C CYS A 57 4.11 0.72 -8.91
N GLY A 58 4.78 1.85 -8.92
CA GLY A 58 6.17 1.98 -9.36
C GLY A 58 7.00 2.70 -8.31
N GLU A 59 8.25 3.04 -8.64
CA GLU A 59 9.17 3.73 -7.72
C GLU A 59 8.60 5.03 -7.16
N ALA A 60 7.83 5.78 -7.95
CA ALA A 60 7.16 6.99 -7.48
C ALA A 60 6.11 6.70 -6.40
N THR A 61 5.34 5.62 -6.57
CA THR A 61 4.35 5.17 -5.58
C THR A 61 5.05 4.67 -4.32
N LEU A 62 6.11 3.86 -4.48
CA LEU A 62 6.92 3.38 -3.36
C LEU A 62 7.54 4.53 -2.57
N ARG A 63 8.20 5.50 -3.23
CA ARG A 63 8.81 6.65 -2.56
C ARG A 63 7.79 7.47 -1.79
N GLN A 64 6.61 7.68 -2.35
CA GLN A 64 5.51 8.38 -1.66
C GLN A 64 5.02 7.57 -0.46
N LEU A 65 4.83 6.25 -0.63
CA LEU A 65 4.47 5.36 0.47
C LEU A 65 5.52 5.44 1.59
N ARG A 66 6.81 5.31 1.28
CA ARG A 66 7.92 5.37 2.27
C ARG A 66 8.17 6.72 2.89
N SER A 67 7.74 7.80 2.23
CA SER A 67 7.71 9.12 2.85
C SER A 67 6.69 9.23 3.98
N VAL A 68 5.74 8.29 4.08
CA VAL A 68 4.65 8.33 5.07
C VAL A 68 4.67 7.10 5.99
N ILE A 69 4.87 5.91 5.43
CA ILE A 69 4.95 4.63 6.12
C ILE A 69 6.34 4.02 5.86
N PRO A 70 7.24 3.97 6.85
CA PRO A 70 8.55 3.37 6.68
C PRO A 70 8.46 1.87 6.31
N ALA A 71 9.54 1.32 5.76
CA ALA A 71 9.57 -0.10 5.40
C ALA A 71 9.48 -1.00 6.65
N PRO A 72 8.77 -2.14 6.59
CA PRO A 72 8.73 -3.11 7.68
C PRO A 72 10.13 -3.66 7.94
N GLY A 73 10.52 -3.74 9.22
CA GLY A 73 11.82 -4.27 9.61
C GLY A 73 12.98 -3.32 9.40
N GLY A 74 12.74 -2.01 9.61
CA GLY A 74 13.74 -0.95 9.42
C GLY A 74 15.13 -1.31 9.90
N GLU A 75 16.03 -1.52 8.95
CA GLU A 75 17.46 -1.30 9.13
C GLU A 75 17.94 -0.50 7.92
N SER A 76 18.15 0.80 8.22
CA SER A 76 19.11 1.77 7.67
C SER A 76 19.44 1.77 6.18
#